data_AF-A0A350UTN9-F1
#
_entry.id   AF-A0A350UTN9-F1
#
_cell.length_a   1.000
_cell.length_b   1.000
_cell.length_c   1.000
_cell.angle_alpha   90.00
_cell.angle_beta   90.00
_cell.angle_gamma   90.00
#
_symmetry.space_group_name_H-M   'P 1'
#
loop_
_entity.id
_entity.type
_entity.pdbx_description
1 polymer ?
#
loop_
_entity_poly.entity_id
_entity_poly.type
_entity_poly.pdbx_seq_one_letter_code
_entity_poly.pdbx_strand_id
1 'polypeptide(L)'
;MKIEGHTDNAPIRTARFPSNWELSASRAAEVARMLVTAGFPGEKLSIEGFAQYRPKIPNDSPQSRAVNRRIETVYQRGSVRKNMIDILRR
;
A
#
# COMPACT_ATOMS: atom_id res chain seq x y z
N MET A 1 2.53 -6.32 -9.01
CA MET A 1 2.39 -6.27 -7.55
C MET A 1 1.69 -4.97 -7.20
N LYS A 2 0.68 -5.01 -6.33
CA LYS A 2 -0.02 -3.80 -5.89
C LYS A 2 0.45 -3.40 -4.50
N ILE A 3 0.63 -2.12 -4.27
CA ILE A 3 0.90 -1.53 -2.95
C ILE A 3 -0.34 -0.74 -2.55
N GLU A 4 -1.00 -1.17 -1.48
CA GLU A 4 -2.28 -0.61 -1.03
C GLU A 4 -2.06 0.18 0.26
N GLY A 5 -2.45 1.44 0.27
CA GLY A 5 -2.37 2.31 1.44
C GLY A 5 -3.70 2.45 2.15
N HIS A 6 -3.68 2.41 3.48
CA HIS A 6 -4.88 2.54 4.32
C HIS A 6 -4.65 3.47 5.50
N THR A 7 -5.73 4.12 5.94
CA THR A 7 -5.76 4.92 7.18
C THR A 7 -6.76 4.31 8.17
N ASP A 8 -6.76 4.83 9.39
CA ASP A 8 -7.93 4.73 10.26
C ASP A 8 -8.99 5.78 9.88
N ASN A 9 -10.06 5.86 10.65
CA ASN A 9 -11.17 6.80 10.44
C ASN A 9 -10.93 8.23 10.98
N ALA A 10 -9.79 8.52 11.58
CA ALA A 10 -9.51 9.88 12.02
C ALA A 10 -9.27 10.77 10.78
N PRO A 11 -9.96 11.93 10.66
CA PRO A 11 -9.76 12.80 9.51
C PRO A 11 -8.39 13.49 9.59
N ILE A 12 -7.62 13.44 8.50
CA ILE A 12 -6.46 14.31 8.29
C ILE A 12 -6.85 15.49 7.40
N ARG A 13 -6.40 16.69 7.77
CA ARG A 13 -6.57 17.92 6.97
C ARG A 13 -5.33 18.79 7.16
N THR A 14 -4.36 18.63 6.27
CA THR A 14 -3.11 19.40 6.26
C THR A 14 -2.86 19.97 4.87
N ALA A 15 -1.99 20.96 4.74
CA ALA A 15 -1.61 21.50 3.43
C ALA A 15 -1.03 20.43 2.49
N ARG A 16 -0.31 19.44 3.05
CA ARG A 16 0.27 18.32 2.30
C ARG A 16 -0.74 17.21 2.00
N PHE A 17 -1.64 16.92 2.94
CA PHE A 17 -2.64 15.85 2.84
C PHE A 17 -4.02 16.42 3.22
N PRO A 18 -4.78 16.89 2.23
CA PRO A 18 -6.12 17.45 2.43
C PRO A 18 -7.13 16.44 2.97
N SER A 19 -6.96 15.15 2.67
CA SER A 19 -7.78 14.05 3.17
C SER A 19 -6.99 12.75 3.34
N ASN A 20 -7.66 11.73 3.89
CA ASN A 20 -7.10 10.39 4.03
C ASN A 20 -6.84 9.72 2.66
N TRP A 21 -7.47 10.19 1.58
CA TRP A 21 -7.16 9.72 0.23
C TRP A 21 -5.73 10.08 -0.17
N GLU A 22 -5.33 11.34 -0.02
CA GLU A 22 -3.98 11.77 -0.36
C GLU A 22 -2.93 11.16 0.57
N LEU A 23 -3.24 11.05 1.88
CA LEU A 23 -2.33 10.42 2.82
C LEU A 23 -2.07 8.94 2.48
N SER A 24 -3.14 8.16 2.24
CA SER A 24 -3.00 6.73 1.95
C SER A 24 -2.27 6.49 0.63
N ALA A 25 -2.66 7.19 -0.44
CA ALA A 25 -2.01 7.08 -1.74
C ALA A 25 -0.53 7.50 -1.70
N SER A 26 -0.20 8.59 -0.98
CA SER A 26 1.18 9.05 -0.84
C SER A 26 2.07 8.05 -0.10
N ARG A 27 1.57 7.38 0.94
CA ARG A 27 2.36 6.35 1.66
C ARG A 27 2.59 5.11 0.80
N ALA A 28 1.59 4.68 0.02
CA ALA A 28 1.75 3.61 -0.95
C ALA A 28 2.79 3.98 -2.04
N ALA A 29 2.76 5.22 -2.54
CA ALA A 29 3.74 5.73 -3.49
C ALA A 29 5.16 5.73 -2.92
N GLU A 30 5.33 6.07 -1.64
CA GLU A 30 6.64 6.06 -0.98
C GLU A 30 7.24 4.66 -0.92
N VAL A 31 6.45 3.65 -0.55
CA VAL A 31 6.89 2.24 -0.57
C VAL A 31 7.21 1.75 -1.99
N ALA A 32 6.39 2.11 -2.98
CA ALA A 32 6.67 1.77 -4.37
C ALA A 32 8.01 2.37 -4.85
N ARG A 33 8.30 3.64 -4.50
CA ARG A 33 9.61 4.25 -4.79
C ARG A 33 10.76 3.50 -4.11
N MET A 34 10.61 3.15 -2.84
CA MET A 34 11.64 2.37 -2.12
C MET A 34 11.93 1.04 -2.81
N LEU A 35 10.89 0.34 -3.30
CA LEU A 35 11.04 -0.92 -4.03
C LEU A 35 11.76 -0.72 -5.36
N VAL A 36 11.44 0.33 -6.11
CA VAL A 36 12.13 0.66 -7.37
C VAL A 36 13.61 0.97 -7.09
N THR A 37 13.91 1.76 -6.07
CA THR A 37 15.29 2.04 -5.63
C THR A 37 16.04 0.76 -5.24
N ALA A 38 15.36 -0.22 -4.67
CA ALA A 38 15.91 -1.53 -4.35
C ALA A 38 16.03 -2.49 -5.56
N GLY A 39 15.68 -2.04 -6.77
CA GLY A 39 15.80 -2.81 -8.01
C GLY A 39 14.55 -3.57 -8.44
N PHE A 40 13.40 -3.37 -7.79
CA PHE A 40 12.14 -3.95 -8.25
C PHE A 40 11.67 -3.27 -9.54
N PRO A 41 11.22 -4.01 -10.58
CA PRO A 41 10.80 -3.41 -11.84
C PRO A 41 9.54 -2.54 -11.66
N GLY A 42 9.66 -1.23 -11.90
CA GLY A 42 8.60 -0.26 -11.67
C GLY A 42 7.35 -0.48 -12.52
N GLU A 43 7.52 -0.99 -13.74
CA GLU A 43 6.43 -1.35 -14.65
C GLU A 43 5.59 -2.53 -14.15
N LYS A 44 6.10 -3.29 -13.15
CA LYS A 44 5.37 -4.36 -12.47
C LYS A 44 4.68 -3.89 -11.19
N LEU A 45 4.75 -2.60 -10.86
CA LEU A 45 4.12 -2.01 -9.67
C LEU A 45 2.85 -1.23 -10.04
N SER A 46 1.87 -1.26 -9.14
CA SER A 46 0.80 -0.28 -9.09
C SER A 46 0.57 0.13 -7.64
N ILE A 47 0.04 1.33 -7.43
CA ILE A 47 -0.31 1.84 -6.11
C ILE A 47 -1.80 2.13 -6.04
N GLU A 48 -2.42 1.86 -4.89
CA GLU A 48 -3.83 2.15 -4.63
C GLU A 48 -3.93 2.77 -3.22
N GLY A 49 -4.70 3.84 -3.05
CA GLY A 49 -5.01 4.43 -1.75
C GLY A 49 -6.48 4.20 -1.43
N PHE A 50 -6.79 3.68 -0.25
CA PHE A 50 -8.17 3.35 0.14
C PHE A 50 -8.72 4.20 1.30
N ALA A 51 -7.94 5.15 1.80
CA ALA A 51 -8.29 5.95 2.95
C ALA A 51 -8.80 5.07 4.11
N GLN A 52 -9.87 5.47 4.79
CA GLN A 52 -10.49 4.74 5.91
C GLN A 52 -11.48 3.64 5.47
N TYR A 53 -11.78 3.51 4.19
CA TYR A 53 -12.95 2.77 3.70
C TYR A 53 -12.73 1.25 3.58
N ARG A 54 -11.52 0.76 3.88
CA ARG A 54 -11.20 -0.68 3.98
C ARG A 54 -10.51 -1.01 5.32
N PRO A 55 -11.24 -0.89 6.45
CA PRO A 55 -10.70 -1.26 7.75
C PRO A 55 -10.50 -2.77 7.84
N LYS A 56 -9.39 -3.20 8.44
CA LYS A 56 -9.14 -4.62 8.73
C LYS A 56 -9.88 -5.06 9.98
N ILE A 57 -10.00 -4.15 10.95
CA ILE A 57 -10.74 -4.31 12.20
C ILE A 57 -11.49 -3.02 12.55
N PRO A 58 -12.50 -3.04 13.45
CA PRO A 58 -13.22 -1.84 13.85
C PRO A 58 -12.30 -0.72 14.36
N ASN A 59 -12.65 0.56 14.16
CA ASN A 59 -11.84 1.70 14.62
C ASN A 59 -12.16 2.15 16.07
N ASP A 60 -12.52 1.19 16.92
CA ASP A 60 -13.07 1.42 18.28
C ASP A 60 -12.01 1.80 19.32
N SER A 61 -10.77 1.36 19.17
CA SER A 61 -9.67 1.64 20.10
C SER A 61 -8.47 2.28 19.41
N PRO A 62 -7.60 3.00 20.15
CA PRO A 62 -6.32 3.47 19.63
C PRO A 62 -5.46 2.35 19.01
N GLN A 63 -5.50 1.16 19.61
CA GLN A 63 -4.80 -0.03 19.14
C GLN A 63 -5.40 -0.51 17.82
N SER A 64 -6.73 -0.58 17.72
CA SER A 64 -7.41 -1.01 16.50
C SER A 64 -7.16 -0.04 15.33
N ARG A 65 -7.17 1.26 15.61
CA ARG A 65 -6.80 2.31 14.64
C ARG A 65 -5.36 2.16 14.15
N ALA A 66 -4.42 1.85 15.05
CA ALA A 66 -3.04 1.61 14.66
C ALA A 66 -2.88 0.44 13.67
N VAL A 67 -3.64 -0.64 13.86
CA VAL A 67 -3.66 -1.77 12.91
C VAL A 67 -4.21 -1.35 11.55
N ASN A 68 -5.21 -0.48 11.50
CA ASN A 68 -5.81 -0.02 10.23
C ASN A 68 -4.88 0.91 9.42
N ARG A 69 -4.00 1.67 10.08
CA ARG A 69 -2.96 2.51 9.44
C ARG A 69 -1.80 1.66 8.90
N ARG A 70 -2.01 1.02 7.74
CA ARG A 70 -1.08 0.01 7.20
C ARG A 70 -0.84 0.17 5.70
N ILE A 71 0.21 -0.50 5.22
CA ILE A 71 0.45 -0.78 3.81
C ILE A 71 0.27 -2.29 3.58
N GLU A 72 -0.43 -2.67 2.52
CA GLU A 72 -0.55 -4.07 2.08
C GLU A 72 0.12 -4.26 0.71
N THR A 73 0.82 -5.38 0.55
CA THR A 73 1.48 -5.74 -0.71
C THR A 73 0.75 -6.95 -1.30
N VAL A 74 0.05 -6.76 -2.42
CA VAL A 74 -0.77 -7.80 -3.04
C VAL A 74 -0.09 -8.34 -4.30
N TYR A 75 0.20 -9.64 -4.27
CA TYR A 75 0.74 -10.38 -5.40
C TYR A 75 -0.38 -11.12 -6.13
N GLN A 76 -0.64 -10.76 -7.40
CA GLN A 76 -1.60 -11.50 -8.21
C GLN A 76 -0.98 -12.83 -8.66
N ARG A 77 -1.71 -13.93 -8.43
CA ARG A 77 -1.25 -15.32 -8.62
C ARG A 77 -0.82 -15.66 -10.05
N GLY A 78 -1.23 -14.89 -11.05
CA GLY A 78 -0.75 -15.01 -12.44
C GLY A 78 0.63 -14.37 -12.71
N SER A 79 1.07 -13.43 -11.87
CA SER A 79 2.33 -12.69 -12.00
C SER A 79 3.50 -13.36 -11.25
N VAL A 80 3.21 -14.02 -10.11
CA VAL A 80 4.24 -14.71 -9.30
C VAL A 80 4.81 -15.94 -10.01
N ARG A 81 3.95 -16.73 -10.67
CA ARG A 81 4.38 -17.97 -11.33
C ARG A 81 5.38 -17.73 -12.48
N LYS A 82 5.20 -16.65 -13.25
CA LYS A 82 6.15 -16.25 -14.31
C LYS A 82 7.48 -15.78 -13.73
N ASN A 83 7.47 -14.82 -12.81
CA ASN A 83 8.70 -14.25 -12.26
C ASN A 83 9.54 -15.28 -11.47
N MET A 84 8.90 -16.22 -10.77
CA MET A 84 9.62 -17.28 -10.04
C MET A 84 10.30 -18.27 -10.98
N ILE A 85 9.69 -18.59 -12.13
CA ILE A 85 10.31 -19.42 -13.17
C ILE A 85 11.52 -18.71 -13.79
N ASP A 86 11.43 -17.40 -14.00
CA ASP A 86 12.54 -16.63 -14.61
C ASP A 86 13.74 -16.47 -13.66
N ILE A 87 13.51 -16.39 -12.35
CA ILE A 87 14.58 -16.33 -11.33
C ILE A 87 15.30 -17.68 -11.19
N LEU A 88 14.58 -18.80 -11.26
CA LEU A 88 15.16 -20.14 -11.14
C LEU A 88 15.85 -20.64 -12.43
N ARG A 89 15.79 -19.87 -13.52
CA ARG A 89 16.42 -20.18 -14.82
C ARG A 89 17.68 -19.36 -15.09
N ARG A 90 18.11 -18.52 -14.15
CA ARG A 90 19.41 -17.85 -14.13
C ARG A 90 20.31 -18.53 -13.12
#